data_AF-D2MP41-F1
#
_entry.id   AF-D2MP41-F1
#
_cell.length_a   1.000
_cell.length_b   1.000
_cell.length_c   1.000
_cell.angle_alpha   90.00
_cell.angle_beta   90.00
_cell.angle_gamma   90.00
#
_symmetry.space_group_name_H-M   'P 1'
#
loop_
_entity.id
_entity.type
_entity.pdbx_description
1 polymer ?
#
loop_
_entity_poly.entity_id
_entity_poly.type
_entity_poly.pdbx_seq_one_letter_code
_entity_poly.pdbx_strand_id
1 'polypeptide(L)'
;MKNNDMFFHVYVPLIMILLLVMIFFHRFHRLRYLYLTTFFVWFVTLIAYFIFSKQPVGYKDPRPWMHVIPFICVFGSFGGSALSIWSVSKFVLEFSQRELWAKGLVAVACVAMMLWYVWLIHWIVIGILSLKSG
;
A
#
# COMPACT_ATOMS: atom_id res chain seq x y z
N MET A 1 16.51 4.05 -8.44
CA MET A 1 16.17 2.70 -7.93
C MET A 1 16.32 2.56 -6.41
N LYS A 2 17.35 3.15 -5.77
CA LYS A 2 17.63 3.01 -4.33
C LYS A 2 16.48 3.31 -3.34
N ASN A 3 15.57 4.25 -3.64
CA ASN A 3 14.46 4.61 -2.74
C ASN A 3 13.34 3.55 -2.70
N ASN A 4 13.09 2.85 -3.82
CA ASN A 4 12.04 1.84 -3.88
C ASN A 4 12.46 0.59 -3.10
N ASP A 5 13.77 0.33 -3.02
CA ASP A 5 14.28 -0.84 -2.31
C ASP A 5 14.02 -0.75 -0.80
N MET A 6 14.19 0.42 -0.18
CA MET A 6 13.82 0.61 1.22
C MET A 6 12.32 0.41 1.45
N PHE A 7 11.48 0.88 0.53
CA PHE A 7 10.02 0.72 0.61
C PHE A 7 9.62 -0.75 0.77
N PHE A 8 10.07 -1.61 -0.15
CA PHE A 8 9.69 -3.03 -0.13
C PHE A 8 10.41 -3.84 0.95
N HIS A 9 11.65 -3.51 1.31
CA HIS A 9 12.39 -4.29 2.31
C HIS A 9 12.02 -3.94 3.76
N VAL A 10 11.54 -2.72 4.03
CA VAL A 10 11.32 -2.24 5.41
C VAL A 10 9.86 -1.84 5.63
N TYR A 11 9.33 -0.93 4.81
CA TYR A 11 7.99 -0.37 5.05
C TYR A 11 6.88 -1.38 4.79
N VAL A 12 6.96 -2.17 3.71
CA VAL A 12 5.96 -3.20 3.40
C VAL A 12 5.88 -4.26 4.51
N PRO A 13 7.00 -4.85 5.00
CA PRO A 13 6.97 -5.74 6.15
C PRO A 13 6.39 -5.10 7.43
N LEU A 14 6.73 -3.83 7.72
CA LEU A 14 6.17 -3.12 8.88
C LEU A 14 4.64 -2.96 8.77
N ILE A 15 4.13 -2.61 7.58
CA ILE A 15 2.69 -2.52 7.32
C ILE A 15 2.04 -3.90 7.52
N MET A 16 2.68 -4.98 7.05
CA MET A 16 2.16 -6.34 7.23
C MET A 16 2.13 -6.76 8.71
N ILE A 17 3.13 -6.40 9.51
CA ILE A 17 3.15 -6.63 10.96
C ILE A 17 2.00 -5.86 11.63
N LEU A 18 1.80 -4.59 11.27
CA LEU A 18 0.69 -3.79 11.78
C LEU A 18 -0.66 -4.45 11.46
N LEU A 19 -0.85 -4.93 10.22
CA LEU A 19 -2.07 -5.64 9.82
C LEU A 19 -2.29 -6.93 10.62
N LEU A 20 -1.23 -7.70 10.93
CA LEU A 20 -1.33 -8.88 11.80
C LEU A 20 -1.81 -8.53 13.20
N VAL A 21 -1.29 -7.44 13.78
CA VAL A 21 -1.76 -6.94 15.09
C VAL A 21 -3.25 -6.57 15.01
N MET A 22 -3.66 -5.83 13.97
CA MET A 22 -5.06 -5.45 13.77
C MET A 22 -5.99 -6.66 13.59
N ILE A 23 -5.54 -7.70 12.88
CA ILE A 23 -6.23 -8.98 12.72
C ILE A 23 -6.40 -9.69 14.06
N PHE A 24 -5.37 -9.68 14.90
CA PHE A 24 -5.42 -10.29 16.22
C PHE A 24 -6.51 -9.65 17.10
N PHE A 25 -6.54 -8.31 17.16
CA PHE A 25 -7.56 -7.58 17.93
C PHE A 25 -8.98 -7.76 17.39
N HIS A 26 -9.15 -7.81 16.06
CA HIS A 26 -10.47 -7.94 15.42
C HIS A 26 -10.80 -9.37 14.98
N ARG A 27 -10.23 -10.38 15.64
CA ARG A 27 -10.37 -11.82 15.28
C ARG A 27 -11.79 -12.26 14.94
N PHE A 28 -12.80 -11.72 15.62
CA PHE A 28 -14.22 -12.08 15.49
C PHE A 28 -15.07 -10.99 14.80
N HIS A 29 -14.44 -9.93 14.29
CA HIS A 29 -15.12 -8.81 13.66
C HIS A 29 -15.01 -8.88 12.13
N ARG A 30 -16.01 -8.36 11.41
CA ARG A 30 -15.99 -8.35 9.92
C ARG A 30 -14.79 -7.61 9.34
N LEU A 31 -14.22 -6.66 10.09
CA LEU A 31 -13.01 -5.92 9.69
C LEU A 31 -11.78 -6.82 9.50
N ARG A 32 -11.76 -8.03 10.07
CA ARG A 32 -10.71 -9.02 9.83
C ARG A 32 -10.52 -9.30 8.34
N TYR A 33 -11.61 -9.43 7.57
CA TYR A 33 -11.52 -9.76 6.14
C TYR A 33 -10.86 -8.64 5.33
N LEU A 34 -11.13 -7.39 5.69
CA LEU A 34 -10.46 -6.24 5.11
C LEU A 34 -8.95 -6.31 5.34
N TYR A 35 -8.52 -6.50 6.59
CA TYR A 35 -7.09 -6.57 6.93
C TYR A 35 -6.39 -7.75 6.26
N LEU A 36 -7.06 -8.89 6.17
CA LEU A 36 -6.54 -10.11 5.55
C LEU A 36 -6.40 -9.95 4.03
N THR A 37 -7.34 -9.24 3.40
CA THR A 37 -7.27 -8.89 1.97
C THR A 37 -6.11 -7.92 1.73
N THR A 38 -5.98 -6.88 2.56
CA THR A 38 -4.86 -5.92 2.50
C THR A 38 -3.52 -6.62 2.67
N PHE A 39 -3.42 -7.54 3.65
CA PHE A 39 -2.22 -8.33 3.89
C PHE A 39 -1.86 -9.17 2.67
N PHE A 40 -2.85 -9.82 2.05
CA PHE A 40 -2.63 -10.65 0.87
C PHE A 40 -2.14 -9.82 -0.32
N VAL A 41 -2.71 -8.63 -0.56
CA VAL A 41 -2.25 -7.73 -1.61
C VAL A 41 -0.79 -7.32 -1.39
N TRP A 42 -0.41 -6.94 -0.16
CA TRP A 42 0.99 -6.63 0.15
C TRP A 42 1.92 -7.83 -0.03
N PHE A 43 1.48 -9.01 0.39
CA PHE A 43 2.26 -10.24 0.25
C PHE A 43 2.55 -10.57 -1.23
N VAL A 44 1.53 -10.54 -2.08
CA VAL A 44 1.69 -10.78 -3.53
C VAL A 44 2.59 -9.71 -4.16
N THR A 45 2.41 -8.45 -3.78
CA THR A 45 3.24 -7.33 -4.28
C THR A 45 4.70 -7.48 -3.88
N LEU A 46 4.96 -7.90 -2.64
CA LEU A 46 6.31 -8.12 -2.12
C LEU A 46 7.01 -9.26 -2.87
N ILE A 47 6.32 -10.38 -3.09
CA ILE A 47 6.85 -11.49 -3.89
C ILE A 47 7.15 -11.04 -5.32
N ALA A 48 6.21 -10.35 -5.97
CA ALA A 48 6.40 -9.83 -7.32
C ALA A 48 7.61 -8.90 -7.41
N TYR A 49 7.79 -8.01 -6.42
CA TYR A 49 8.94 -7.13 -6.33
C TYR A 49 10.25 -7.90 -6.18
N PHE A 50 10.32 -8.93 -5.32
CA PHE A 50 11.53 -9.74 -5.17
C PHE A 50 11.89 -10.49 -6.46
N ILE A 51 10.90 -11.05 -7.15
CA ILE A 51 11.12 -11.72 -8.43
C ILE A 51 11.65 -10.72 -9.46
N PHE A 52 11.06 -9.52 -9.54
CA PHE A 52 11.49 -8.46 -10.45
C PHE A 52 12.90 -7.96 -10.14
N SER A 53 13.21 -7.70 -8.86
CA SER A 53 14.49 -7.17 -8.42
C SER A 53 15.66 -8.14 -8.61
N LYS A 54 15.40 -9.45 -8.66
CA LYS A 54 16.42 -10.48 -8.87
C LYS A 54 16.64 -10.82 -10.35
N GLN A 55 15.90 -10.20 -11.27
CA GLN A 55 16.12 -10.43 -12.70
C GLN A 55 17.38 -9.71 -13.19
N PRO A 56 18.27 -10.39 -13.94
CA PRO A 56 19.43 -9.76 -14.54
C PRO A 56 18.98 -8.76 -15.61
N VAL A 57 19.55 -7.55 -15.55
CA VAL A 57 19.28 -6.47 -16.51
C VAL A 57 19.79 -6.91 -17.89
N GLY A 58 18.91 -6.93 -18.90
CA GLY A 58 19.28 -7.30 -20.28
C GLY A 58 18.97 -8.74 -20.70
N TYR A 59 18.08 -9.44 -19.99
CA TYR A 59 17.63 -10.77 -20.42
C TYR A 59 16.90 -10.68 -21.78
N LYS A 60 17.47 -11.31 -22.82
CA LYS A 60 17.03 -11.19 -24.22
C LYS A 60 15.67 -11.83 -24.53
N ASP A 61 15.18 -12.74 -23.69
CA ASP A 61 13.86 -13.37 -23.83
C ASP A 61 13.16 -13.50 -22.46
N PRO A 62 12.50 -12.44 -21.95
CA PRO A 62 11.64 -12.59 -20.80
C PRO A 62 10.53 -13.60 -21.13
N ARG A 63 10.35 -14.61 -20.27
CA ARG A 63 9.21 -15.52 -20.39
C ARG A 63 7.91 -14.70 -20.41
N PRO A 64 6.86 -15.10 -21.14
CA PRO A 64 5.66 -14.28 -21.34
C PRO A 64 5.05 -13.72 -20.05
N TRP A 65 5.08 -14.50 -18.96
CA TRP A 65 4.57 -14.10 -17.65
C TRP A 65 5.39 -12.99 -16.96
N MET A 66 6.65 -12.77 -17.35
CA MET A 66 7.54 -11.78 -16.72
C MET A 66 7.08 -10.34 -17.05
N HIS A 67 6.39 -10.14 -18.16
CA HIS A 67 5.78 -8.85 -18.50
C HIS A 67 4.65 -8.45 -17.55
N VAL A 68 4.02 -9.41 -16.86
CA VAL A 68 2.91 -9.15 -15.94
C VAL A 68 3.42 -8.65 -14.58
N ILE A 69 4.64 -9.01 -14.19
CA ILE A 69 5.21 -8.73 -12.86
C ILE A 69 5.28 -7.22 -12.56
N PRO A 70 5.77 -6.34 -13.47
CA PRO A 70 5.76 -4.90 -13.24
C PRO A 70 4.35 -4.34 -13.00
N PHE A 71 3.33 -4.84 -13.72
CA PHE A 71 1.95 -4.42 -13.51
C PHE A 71 1.46 -4.82 -12.12
N ILE A 72 1.75 -6.05 -11.67
CA ILE A 72 1.43 -6.50 -10.31
C ILE A 72 2.11 -5.61 -9.27
N CYS A 73 3.38 -5.24 -9.47
CA CYS A 73 4.09 -4.34 -8.55
C CYS A 73 3.42 -2.95 -8.48
N VAL A 74 3.05 -2.36 -9.61
CA VAL A 74 2.44 -1.02 -9.66
C VAL A 74 1.03 -1.04 -9.06
N PHE A 75 0.15 -1.90 -9.56
CA PHE A 75 -1.23 -1.99 -9.09
C PHE A 75 -1.32 -2.51 -7.66
N GLY A 76 -0.47 -3.47 -7.31
CA GLY A 76 -0.37 -4.02 -5.97
C GLY A 76 0.12 -3.00 -4.95
N SER A 77 1.12 -2.17 -5.30
CA SER A 77 1.57 -1.07 -4.42
C SER A 77 0.50 0.00 -4.24
N PHE A 78 -0.18 0.39 -5.32
CA PHE A 78 -1.25 1.38 -5.26
C PHE A 78 -2.46 0.87 -4.46
N GLY A 79 -2.96 -0.32 -4.81
CA GLY A 79 -4.09 -0.95 -4.14
C GLY A 79 -3.77 -1.32 -2.70
N GLY A 80 -2.58 -1.88 -2.43
CA GLY A 80 -2.11 -2.20 -1.08
C GLY A 80 -2.01 -0.96 -0.20
N SER A 81 -1.52 0.16 -0.73
CA SER A 81 -1.46 1.42 0.00
C SER A 81 -2.87 1.93 0.32
N ALA A 82 -3.76 2.02 -0.68
CA ALA A 82 -5.14 2.46 -0.49
C ALA A 82 -5.91 1.59 0.52
N LEU A 83 -5.73 0.28 0.46
CA LEU A 83 -6.36 -0.67 1.38
C LEU A 83 -5.76 -0.61 2.79
N SER A 84 -4.45 -0.41 2.94
CA SER A 84 -3.81 -0.22 4.26
C SER A 84 -4.32 1.02 4.95
N ILE A 85 -4.40 2.10 4.20
CA ILE A 85 -5.03 3.36 4.60
C ILE A 85 -6.44 3.11 5.12
N TRP A 86 -7.27 2.45 4.32
CA TRP A 86 -8.66 2.18 4.67
C TRP A 86 -8.77 1.28 5.90
N SER A 87 -7.88 0.29 5.99
CA SER A 87 -7.76 -0.64 7.12
C SER A 87 -7.44 0.12 8.41
N VAL A 88 -6.45 1.00 8.40
CA VAL A 88 -6.07 1.80 9.56
C VAL A 88 -7.20 2.73 9.94
N SER A 89 -7.79 3.48 8.99
CA SER A 89 -8.93 4.36 9.29
C SER A 89 -10.07 3.61 9.98
N LYS A 90 -10.46 2.44 9.48
CA LYS A 90 -11.53 1.63 10.10
C LYS A 90 -11.15 1.10 11.47
N PHE A 91 -9.92 0.64 11.65
CA PHE A 91 -9.41 0.19 12.95
C PHE A 91 -9.43 1.30 13.98
N VAL A 92 -8.91 2.48 13.63
CA VAL A 92 -8.86 3.62 14.55
C VAL A 92 -10.27 4.14 14.82
N LEU A 93 -11.18 4.16 13.84
CA LEU A 93 -12.60 4.47 14.07
C LEU A 93 -13.23 3.52 15.09
N GLU A 94 -13.06 2.21 14.93
CA GLU A 94 -13.59 1.21 15.86
C GLU A 94 -12.97 1.34 17.26
N PHE A 95 -11.65 1.55 17.32
CA PHE A 95 -10.93 1.76 18.58
C PHE A 95 -11.37 3.06 19.27
N SER A 96 -11.65 4.12 18.51
CA SER A 96 -12.10 5.41 19.01
C SER A 96 -13.55 5.43 19.52
N GLN A 97 -14.37 4.41 19.20
CA GLN A 97 -15.69 4.31 19.81
C GLN A 97 -15.61 4.12 21.33
N ARG A 98 -14.48 3.61 21.85
CA ARG A 98 -14.25 3.40 23.28
C ARG A 98 -13.70 4.63 24.02
N GLU A 99 -13.07 5.56 23.32
CA GLU A 99 -12.36 6.73 23.89
C GLU A 99 -12.62 7.99 23.05
N LEU A 100 -13.35 8.98 23.58
CA LEU A 100 -13.80 10.18 22.85
C LEU A 100 -12.65 11.03 22.27
N TRP A 101 -11.51 11.08 22.96
CA TRP A 101 -10.32 11.83 22.50
C TRP A 101 -9.69 11.23 21.24
N ALA A 102 -9.78 9.90 21.07
CA ALA A 102 -9.26 9.23 19.89
C ALA A 102 -10.02 9.61 18.61
N LYS A 103 -11.32 9.95 18.70
CA LYS A 103 -12.17 10.33 17.55
C LYS A 103 -11.64 11.58 16.84
N GLY A 104 -11.20 12.58 17.60
CA GLY A 104 -10.62 13.81 17.06
C GLY A 104 -9.32 13.53 16.29
N LEU A 105 -8.44 12.69 16.85
CA LEU A 105 -7.20 12.29 16.20
C LEU A 105 -7.46 11.51 14.90
N VAL A 106 -8.49 10.66 14.85
CA VAL A 106 -8.87 9.91 13.63
C VAL A 106 -9.32 10.86 12.53
N ALA A 107 -10.17 11.84 12.86
CA ALA A 107 -10.68 12.79 11.89
C ALA A 107 -9.53 13.60 11.26
N VAL A 108 -8.59 14.06 12.10
CA VAL A 108 -7.39 14.79 11.63
C VAL A 108 -6.50 13.89 10.77
N ALA A 109 -6.27 12.64 11.18
CA ALA A 109 -5.48 11.68 10.41
C ALA A 109 -6.11 11.38 9.04
N CYS A 110 -7.43 11.17 8.98
CA CYS A 110 -8.16 10.96 7.72
C CYS A 110 -8.10 12.17 6.79
N VAL A 111 -8.21 13.39 7.32
CA VAL A 111 -8.10 14.62 6.52
C VAL A 111 -6.68 14.81 5.97
N ALA A 112 -5.66 14.66 6.81
CA ALA A 112 -4.26 14.72 6.38
C ALA A 112 -3.96 13.69 5.27
N MET A 113 -4.58 12.53 5.39
CA MET A 113 -4.50 11.44 4.43
C MET A 113 -5.14 11.75 3.07
N MET A 114 -6.34 12.33 3.07
CA MET A 114 -6.97 12.81 1.83
C MET A 114 -6.11 13.86 1.15
N LEU A 115 -5.53 14.79 1.91
CA LEU A 115 -4.64 15.83 1.39
C LEU A 115 -3.39 15.23 0.75
N TRP A 116 -2.80 14.20 1.35
CA TRP A 116 -1.66 13.49 0.75
C TRP A 116 -2.07 12.84 -0.58
N TYR A 117 -3.23 12.18 -0.65
CA TYR A 117 -3.70 11.56 -1.89
C TYR A 117 -3.92 12.57 -3.01
N VAL A 118 -4.52 13.72 -2.70
CA VAL A 118 -4.71 14.83 -3.64
C VAL A 118 -3.37 15.35 -4.14
N TRP A 119 -2.39 15.52 -3.25
CA TRP A 119 -1.04 15.96 -3.60
C TRP A 119 -0.35 14.96 -4.54
N LEU A 120 -0.49 13.67 -4.30
CA LEU A 120 0.05 12.60 -5.14
C LEU A 120 -0.55 12.63 -6.56
N ILE A 121 -1.87 12.79 -6.67
CA ILE A 121 -2.57 12.91 -7.96
C ILE A 121 -2.08 14.16 -8.71
N HIS A 122 -1.92 15.29 -8.02
CA HIS A 122 -1.42 16.53 -8.62
C HIS A 122 -0.03 16.34 -9.24
N TRP A 123 0.90 15.67 -8.55
CA TRP A 123 2.23 15.36 -9.09
C TRP A 123 2.19 14.44 -10.30
N ILE A 124 1.30 13.44 -10.31
CA ILE A 124 1.11 12.55 -11.46
C ILE A 124 0.62 13.35 -12.68
N VAL A 125 -0.35 14.25 -12.49
CA VAL A 125 -0.89 15.10 -13.57
C VAL A 125 0.20 16.03 -14.13
N ILE A 126 1.00 16.66 -13.28
CA ILE A 126 2.13 17.49 -13.72
C ILE A 126 3.16 16.66 -14.50
N GLY A 127 3.49 15.46 -14.01
CA GLY A 127 4.41 14.56 -14.71
C GLY A 127 3.93 14.20 -16.12
N ILE A 128 2.64 13.92 -16.28
CA ILE A 128 2.03 13.63 -17.59
C ILE A 128 2.05 14.87 -18.51
N LEU A 129 1.77 16.06 -17.98
CA LEU A 129 1.80 17.31 -18.74
C LEU A 129 3.22 17.67 -19.20
N SER A 130 4.23 17.43 -18.35
CA SER A 130 5.65 17.63 -18.66
C SER A 130 6.11 16.77 -19.85
N LEU A 131 5.67 15.51 -19.91
CA LEU A 131 5.97 14.59 -21.02
C LEU A 131 5.36 15.00 -22.36
N LYS A 132 4.39 15.91 -22.36
CA LYS A 132 3.73 16.43 -23.57
C LYS A 132 4.41 17.68 -24.14
N SER A 133 5.39 18.25 -23.43
CA SER A 133 6.03 19.53 -23.74
C SER A 133 7.47 19.40 -24.27
N GLY A 134 7.99 18.18 -24.43
CA GLY A 134 9.27 17.87 -25.08
C GLY A 134 9.04 17.08 -26.35
#